data_AF-A0A673LKC1-F1
#
_entry.id   AF-A0A673LKC1-F1
#
_cell.length_a   1.000
_cell.length_b   1.000
_cell.length_c   1.000
_cell.angle_alpha   90.00
_cell.angle_beta   90.00
_cell.angle_gamma   90.00
#
_symmetry.space_group_name_H-M   'P 1'
#
loop_
_entity.id
_entity.type
_entity.pdbx_description
1 polymer ?
#
loop_
_entity_poly.entity_id
_entity_poly.type
_entity_poly.pdbx_seq_one_letter_code
_entity_poly.pdbx_strand_id
1 'polypeptide(L)'
;MAIPRELTQNPLRKIWMPFCMTNCPTLIVTVGLPARGKTYISKKLTRYLNWIGVPTKEFNVGQYRRECVKIYKSFEFFRPDNEEGLKIRKQCALAACNDVRQYLSVEGGQVAVFDATNTTRERRATIMRFAEQNGYKVFFVESVCEDPSVIAENIVVKLGSPDYTDRNTEEAIQDFMKRIKCYENSYQPLDENLDRELSYIKIMDVGQRYLVNRVLDHIQSRIVYYLMNIHITPRSIYLCRHGESDLNVRGRIGGDSGLSPRGKEFAQYLGRFIQDQNIKDLKVWTSQMKRSIQTAEALGVPYEQWKALNEIDAGVCEEMMYEEIQEHYPLEFALRDQDKYRYRYPKGESYEDLVQRLEPVIMELERQENVLVICHQAVMRCLLAYFLDKSAEELPYLKCPLHTVLKLTPVAYGEKLFYLTHLRSMCTALYRGLMDRVGRVTRRLRVRVSGLPGIVSGGRPLSKAPNPQQHWLPTAPGVCSRCVCVCVHCCVCALGWLKCRAQIPSMGHHT
;
A
#
# COMPACT_ATOMS: atom_id res chain seq x y z
N MET A 1 41.78 -17.57 19.64
CA MET A 1 41.33 -17.28 18.26
C MET A 1 39.86 -17.66 18.16
N ALA A 2 38.98 -16.74 17.76
CA ALA A 2 37.57 -17.07 17.56
C ALA A 2 37.42 -17.92 16.29
N ILE A 3 36.73 -19.06 16.39
CA ILE A 3 36.44 -19.94 15.26
C ILE A 3 35.58 -19.16 14.25
N PRO A 4 35.92 -19.12 12.94
CA PRO A 4 35.07 -18.51 11.93
C PRO A 4 33.70 -19.17 11.97
N ARG A 5 32.63 -18.39 12.15
CA ARG A 5 31.26 -18.93 12.14
C ARG A 5 30.89 -19.32 10.72
N GLU A 6 30.51 -20.58 10.54
CA GLU A 6 29.91 -21.07 9.31
C GLU A 6 28.55 -20.39 9.13
N LEU A 7 28.39 -19.66 8.02
CA LEU A 7 27.12 -19.01 7.69
C LEU A 7 26.24 -20.05 6.99
N THR A 8 24.94 -20.06 7.30
CA THR A 8 23.93 -20.79 6.53
C THR A 8 22.98 -19.80 5.86
N GLN A 9 22.70 -20.02 4.58
CA GLN A 9 21.87 -19.11 3.80
C GLN A 9 20.39 -19.43 4.05
N ASN A 10 19.60 -18.43 4.42
CA ASN A 10 18.17 -18.63 4.62
C ASN A 10 17.51 -19.09 3.30
N PRO A 11 16.78 -20.22 3.28
CA PRO A 11 16.24 -20.79 2.03
C PRO A 11 15.17 -19.92 1.36
N LEU A 12 14.46 -19.06 2.10
CA LEU A 12 13.43 -18.16 1.58
C LEU A 12 14.00 -16.82 1.10
N ARG A 13 14.82 -16.17 1.95
CA ARG A 13 15.34 -14.82 1.67
C ARG A 13 16.70 -14.81 0.97
N LYS A 14 17.40 -15.95 0.97
CA LYS A 14 18.77 -16.12 0.46
C LYS A 14 19.79 -15.16 1.12
N ILE A 15 19.57 -14.79 2.39
CA ILE A 15 20.43 -13.88 3.21
C ILE A 15 21.30 -14.70 4.18
N TRP A 16 22.54 -14.25 4.43
CA TRP A 16 23.44 -14.73 5.48
C TRP A 16 23.30 -13.87 6.76
N MET A 17 23.15 -14.44 7.96
CA MET A 17 22.74 -13.68 9.16
C MET A 17 23.77 -13.64 10.31
N PRO A 18 24.13 -12.43 10.80
CA PRO A 18 24.41 -12.15 12.23
C PRO A 18 23.39 -11.19 12.86
N PHE A 19 23.30 -11.16 14.20
CA PHE A 19 22.21 -10.54 14.99
C PHE A 19 22.66 -9.26 15.73
N CYS A 20 22.17 -8.08 15.32
CA CYS A 20 21.93 -6.89 16.16
C CYS A 20 21.40 -5.72 15.29
N MET A 21 20.33 -5.03 15.68
CA MET A 21 19.96 -3.70 15.14
C MET A 21 19.72 -2.70 16.28
N THR A 22 20.33 -1.53 16.17
CA THR A 22 20.43 -0.43 17.15
C THR A 22 19.34 0.65 17.01
N ASN A 23 18.19 0.36 16.41
CA ASN A 23 17.24 1.41 16.01
C ASN A 23 16.12 1.64 17.03
N CYS A 24 16.16 2.78 17.74
CA CYS A 24 15.04 3.29 18.54
C CYS A 24 13.86 3.68 17.63
N PRO A 25 12.61 3.33 18.00
CA PRO A 25 11.41 3.76 17.26
C PRO A 25 11.24 5.28 17.18
N THR A 26 10.50 5.74 16.17
CA THR A 26 10.24 7.18 15.94
C THR A 26 8.77 7.53 16.12
N LEU A 27 8.49 8.57 16.89
CA LEU A 27 7.20 9.22 17.03
C LEU A 27 7.15 10.49 16.16
N ILE A 28 6.40 10.43 15.07
CA ILE A 28 6.10 11.58 14.22
C ILE A 28 4.93 12.34 14.82
N VAL A 29 5.07 13.65 15.00
CA VAL A 29 4.05 14.49 15.63
C VAL A 29 3.60 15.57 14.66
N THR A 30 2.35 15.52 14.19
CA THR A 30 1.85 16.58 13.31
C THR A 30 1.54 17.85 14.09
N VAL A 31 1.80 19.02 13.48
CA VAL A 31 1.56 20.34 14.08
C VAL A 31 0.85 21.23 13.06
N GLY A 32 -0.09 22.04 13.54
CA GLY A 32 -0.73 23.09 12.74
C GLY A 32 -2.24 23.18 12.92
N LEU A 33 -2.82 24.25 12.39
CA LEU A 33 -4.26 24.54 12.48
C LEU A 33 -5.13 23.49 11.76
N PRO A 34 -6.42 23.35 12.11
CA PRO A 34 -7.35 22.53 11.34
C PRO A 34 -7.39 22.94 9.84
N ALA A 35 -7.76 22.00 8.95
CA ALA A 35 -7.77 22.20 7.49
C ALA A 35 -6.42 22.67 6.89
N ARG A 36 -5.31 22.13 7.40
CA ARG A 36 -3.94 22.34 6.88
C ARG A 36 -3.29 21.06 6.35
N GLY A 37 -4.08 20.09 5.87
CA GLY A 37 -3.53 18.87 5.26
C GLY A 37 -2.83 17.86 6.19
N LYS A 38 -2.78 18.06 7.52
CA LYS A 38 -2.11 17.13 8.46
C LYS A 38 -2.52 15.67 8.28
N THR A 39 -3.82 15.36 8.33
CA THR A 39 -4.32 13.99 8.14
C THR A 39 -3.98 13.42 6.76
N TYR A 40 -3.93 14.27 5.72
CA TYR A 40 -3.49 13.84 4.38
C TYR A 40 -2.01 13.44 4.41
N ILE A 41 -1.16 14.28 5.01
CA ILE A 41 0.26 14.01 5.20
C ILE A 41 0.45 12.73 6.02
N SER A 42 -0.24 12.59 7.16
CA SER A 42 -0.14 11.41 8.03
C SER A 42 -0.46 10.12 7.29
N LYS A 43 -1.54 10.10 6.51
CA LYS A 43 -1.95 8.92 5.73
C LYS A 43 -0.97 8.61 4.60
N LYS A 44 -0.59 9.61 3.79
CA LYS A 44 0.37 9.43 2.70
C LYS A 44 1.73 8.97 3.22
N LEU A 45 2.19 9.51 4.34
CA LEU A 45 3.46 9.13 4.95
C LEU A 45 3.40 7.72 5.51
N THR A 46 2.32 7.37 6.21
CA THR A 46 2.10 6.01 6.72
C THR A 46 2.07 4.98 5.59
N ARG A 47 1.35 5.28 4.51
CA ARG A 47 1.27 4.44 3.29
C ARG A 47 2.65 4.23 2.68
N TYR A 48 3.40 5.31 2.47
CA TYR A 48 4.75 5.26 1.93
C TYR A 48 5.70 4.43 2.81
N LEU A 49 5.77 4.72 4.10
CA LEU A 49 6.65 4.03 5.03
C LEU A 49 6.33 2.53 5.13
N ASN A 50 5.05 2.15 5.18
CA ASN A 50 4.67 0.74 5.14
C ASN A 50 5.06 0.06 3.82
N TRP A 51 4.85 0.74 2.68
CA TRP A 51 5.16 0.18 1.38
C TRP A 51 6.65 -0.13 1.20
N ILE A 52 7.55 0.72 1.70
CA ILE A 52 9.01 0.50 1.69
C ILE A 52 9.50 -0.50 2.77
N GLY A 53 8.59 -1.04 3.58
CA GLY A 53 8.90 -2.04 4.61
C GLY A 53 9.20 -1.49 6.01
N VAL A 54 8.84 -0.24 6.32
CA VAL A 54 8.94 0.36 7.66
C VAL A 54 7.56 0.32 8.35
N PRO A 55 7.35 -0.59 9.33
CA PRO A 55 6.05 -0.72 10.01
C PRO A 55 5.63 0.60 10.66
N THR A 56 4.55 1.18 10.12
CA THR A 56 4.07 2.51 10.50
C THR A 56 2.56 2.50 10.77
N LYS A 57 2.12 3.21 11.81
CA LYS A 57 0.69 3.34 12.15
C LYS A 57 0.31 4.79 12.50
N GLU A 58 -0.83 5.23 11.98
CA GLU A 58 -1.43 6.54 12.33
C GLU A 58 -2.29 6.42 13.60
N PHE A 59 -2.15 7.40 14.50
CA PHE A 59 -2.95 7.59 15.70
C PHE A 59 -3.66 8.94 15.63
N ASN A 60 -4.89 8.93 15.11
CA ASN A 60 -5.67 10.14 14.89
C ASN A 60 -6.44 10.55 16.16
N VAL A 61 -5.95 11.55 16.91
CA VAL A 61 -6.59 11.99 18.17
C VAL A 61 -8.04 12.46 17.96
N GLY A 62 -8.37 12.92 16.75
CA GLY A 62 -9.74 13.24 16.36
C GLY A 62 -10.69 12.03 16.41
N GLN A 63 -10.20 10.83 16.13
CA GLN A 63 -10.96 9.58 16.22
C GLN A 63 -11.25 9.20 17.68
N TYR A 64 -10.22 9.20 18.54
CA TYR A 64 -10.38 8.97 19.98
C TYR A 64 -11.43 9.91 20.59
N ARG A 65 -11.43 11.19 20.18
CA ARG A 65 -12.44 12.16 20.62
C ARG A 65 -13.84 11.80 20.14
N ARG A 66 -14.01 11.35 18.89
CA ARG A 66 -15.31 10.94 18.36
C ARG A 66 -15.86 9.71 19.10
N GLU A 67 -15.00 8.76 19.44
CA GLU A 67 -15.38 7.58 20.21
C GLU A 67 -15.78 7.94 21.65
N CYS A 68 -15.10 8.90 22.27
CA CYS A 68 -15.39 9.37 23.63
C CYS A 68 -16.68 10.21 23.72
N VAL A 69 -16.87 11.20 22.83
CA VAL A 69 -17.98 12.17 22.90
C VAL A 69 -19.23 11.69 22.16
N LYS A 70 -19.09 10.74 21.22
CA LYS A 70 -20.11 10.16 20.31
C LYS A 70 -20.81 11.15 19.38
N ILE A 71 -21.28 12.30 19.87
CA ILE A 71 -22.03 13.30 19.12
C ILE A 71 -21.32 14.65 19.16
N TYR A 72 -20.96 15.18 18.00
CA TYR A 72 -20.39 16.53 17.88
C TYR A 72 -21.50 17.58 17.82
N LYS A 73 -21.47 18.55 18.75
CA LYS A 73 -22.50 19.61 18.85
C LYS A 73 -22.09 20.94 18.22
N SER A 74 -20.89 21.44 18.42
CA SER A 74 -20.46 22.73 17.87
C SER A 74 -18.98 22.98 18.16
N PHE A 75 -18.45 24.03 17.54
CA PHE A 75 -17.11 24.56 17.78
C PHE A 75 -16.86 24.94 19.24
N GLU A 76 -17.90 25.13 20.06
CA GLU A 76 -17.81 25.50 21.47
C GLU A 76 -17.03 24.45 22.29
N PHE A 77 -17.07 23.19 21.86
CA PHE A 77 -16.24 22.12 22.43
C PHE A 77 -14.73 22.41 22.34
N PHE A 78 -14.31 23.19 21.34
CA PHE A 78 -12.91 23.50 21.09
C PHE A 78 -12.44 24.83 21.68
N ARG A 79 -13.33 25.60 22.30
CA ARG A 79 -12.94 26.86 22.91
C ARG A 79 -11.90 26.65 24.02
N PRO A 80 -10.96 27.59 24.20
CA PRO A 80 -9.93 27.47 25.22
C PRO A 80 -10.47 27.59 26.65
N ASP A 81 -11.59 28.30 26.85
CA ASP A 81 -12.29 28.46 28.13
C ASP A 81 -13.23 27.29 28.47
N ASN A 82 -13.40 26.33 27.57
CA ASN A 82 -14.17 25.12 27.85
C ASN A 82 -13.30 24.09 28.59
N GLU A 83 -13.31 24.14 29.92
CA GLU A 83 -12.51 23.27 30.79
C GLU A 83 -12.83 21.78 30.57
N GLU A 84 -14.10 21.42 30.46
CA GLU A 84 -14.53 20.03 30.24
C GLU A 84 -14.09 19.52 28.86
N GLY A 85 -14.27 20.33 27.82
CA GLY A 85 -13.78 20.04 26.47
C GLY A 85 -12.26 19.92 26.41
N LEU A 86 -11.52 20.74 27.18
CA LEU A 86 -10.07 20.63 27.31
C LEU A 86 -9.65 19.34 28.02
N LYS A 87 -10.33 18.98 29.12
CA LYS A 87 -10.10 17.75 29.89
C LYS A 87 -10.31 16.51 29.04
N ILE A 88 -11.42 16.43 28.32
CA ILE A 88 -11.73 15.32 27.39
C ILE A 88 -10.66 15.24 26.28
N ARG A 89 -10.28 16.36 25.67
CA ARG A 89 -9.22 16.38 24.63
C ARG A 89 -7.84 15.97 25.17
N LYS A 90 -7.53 16.30 26.42
CA LYS A 90 -6.30 15.83 27.10
C LYS A 90 -6.36 14.31 27.33
N GLN A 91 -7.49 13.78 27.80
CA GLN A 91 -7.69 12.33 27.97
C GLN A 91 -7.59 11.55 26.64
N CYS A 92 -8.18 12.07 25.56
CA CYS A 92 -8.08 11.43 24.24
C CYS A 92 -6.64 11.37 23.73
N ALA A 93 -5.86 12.43 23.96
CA ALA A 93 -4.44 12.45 23.59
C ALA A 93 -3.62 11.46 24.43
N LEU A 94 -3.93 11.31 25.72
CA LEU A 94 -3.30 10.32 26.59
C LEU A 94 -3.63 8.89 26.17
N ALA A 95 -4.90 8.61 25.82
CA ALA A 95 -5.31 7.32 25.29
C ALA A 95 -4.54 6.98 24.00
N ALA A 96 -4.43 7.93 23.06
CA ALA A 96 -3.62 7.75 21.87
C ALA A 96 -2.14 7.51 22.19
N CYS A 97 -1.56 8.19 23.19
CA CYS A 97 -0.18 7.92 23.62
C CYS A 97 0.00 6.51 24.19
N ASN A 98 -0.99 5.99 24.93
CA ASN A 98 -0.95 4.61 25.43
C ASN A 98 -0.92 3.59 24.29
N ASP A 99 -1.73 3.82 23.24
CA ASP A 99 -1.74 2.95 22.07
C ASP A 99 -0.47 3.08 21.22
N VAL A 100 0.11 4.28 21.14
CA VAL A 100 1.45 4.49 20.56
C VAL A 100 2.49 3.65 21.30
N ARG A 101 2.47 3.67 22.64
CA ARG A 101 3.40 2.88 23.45
C ARG A 101 3.21 1.39 23.20
N GLN A 102 1.96 0.92 23.18
CA GLN A 102 1.65 -0.47 22.88
C GLN A 102 2.20 -0.87 21.50
N TYR A 103 1.98 -0.05 20.48
CA TYR A 103 2.42 -0.33 19.13
C TYR A 103 3.95 -0.36 18.98
N LEU A 104 4.65 0.66 19.49
CA LEU A 104 6.10 0.79 19.33
C LEU A 104 6.90 -0.12 20.26
N SER A 105 6.41 -0.41 21.48
CA SER A 105 7.14 -1.23 22.44
C SER A 105 6.77 -2.72 22.40
N VAL A 106 5.57 -3.07 21.95
CA VAL A 106 5.05 -4.45 22.08
C VAL A 106 4.72 -5.08 20.73
N GLU A 107 4.07 -4.35 19.82
CA GLU A 107 3.61 -4.90 18.53
C GLU A 107 4.69 -4.91 17.44
N GLY A 108 5.90 -4.42 17.72
CA GLY A 108 7.01 -4.36 16.77
C GLY A 108 6.91 -3.21 15.75
N GLY A 109 6.09 -2.19 16.03
CA GLY A 109 6.03 -0.97 15.24
C GLY A 109 7.33 -0.18 15.27
N GLN A 110 7.72 0.44 14.15
CA GLN A 110 8.95 1.25 14.07
C GLN A 110 8.65 2.76 14.06
N VAL A 111 7.53 3.16 13.47
CA VAL A 111 7.12 4.57 13.37
C VAL A 111 5.66 4.74 13.77
N ALA A 112 5.38 5.67 14.67
CA ALA A 112 4.02 6.07 15.01
C ALA A 112 3.76 7.50 14.54
N VAL A 113 2.66 7.74 13.82
CA VAL A 113 2.25 9.08 13.40
C VAL A 113 1.11 9.57 14.30
N PHE A 114 1.43 10.50 15.20
CA PHE A 114 0.48 11.11 16.12
C PHE A 114 -0.22 12.29 15.45
N ASP A 115 -1.39 12.05 14.82
CA ASP A 115 -2.15 13.07 14.09
C ASP A 115 -3.06 13.89 15.02
N ALA A 116 -2.63 15.12 15.33
CA ALA A 116 -3.41 16.11 16.07
C ALA A 116 -2.99 17.54 15.71
N THR A 117 -3.63 18.56 16.30
CA THR A 117 -3.23 19.95 16.05
C THR A 117 -1.89 20.31 16.70
N ASN A 118 -1.65 19.85 17.93
CA ASN A 118 -0.41 20.08 18.71
C ASN A 118 0.13 21.52 18.63
N THR A 119 -0.80 22.49 18.59
CA THR A 119 -0.55 23.90 18.30
C THR A 119 0.12 24.65 19.45
N THR A 120 0.14 24.09 20.67
CA THR A 120 0.76 24.75 21.85
C THR A 120 2.08 24.08 22.24
N ARG A 121 3.03 24.86 22.75
CA ARG A 121 4.32 24.35 23.28
C ARG A 121 4.12 23.43 24.47
N GLU A 122 3.17 23.72 25.36
CA GLU A 122 2.84 22.85 26.51
C GLU A 122 2.46 21.43 26.05
N ARG A 123 1.64 21.32 25.00
CA ARG A 123 1.25 20.02 24.43
C ARG A 123 2.46 19.30 23.83
N ARG A 124 3.30 20.00 23.06
CA ARG A 124 4.51 19.41 22.45
C ARG A 124 5.51 18.96 23.52
N ALA A 125 5.71 19.74 24.57
CA ALA A 125 6.56 19.37 25.70
C ALA A 125 6.05 18.11 26.43
N THR A 126 4.73 17.95 26.55
CA THR A 126 4.12 16.74 27.13
C THR A 126 4.42 15.51 26.28
N ILE A 127 4.30 15.63 24.95
CA ILE A 127 4.61 14.55 24.01
C ILE A 127 6.11 14.22 24.03
N MET A 128 6.98 15.23 24.11
CA MET A 128 8.43 15.04 24.25
C MET A 128 8.78 14.25 25.51
N ARG A 129 8.22 14.61 26.67
CA ARG A 129 8.42 13.87 27.93
C ARG A 129 7.93 12.43 27.82
N PHE A 130 6.77 12.21 27.20
CA PHE A 130 6.28 10.86 26.93
C PHE A 130 7.25 10.06 26.06
N ALA A 131 7.77 10.65 24.98
CA ALA A 131 8.72 9.98 24.10
C ALA A 131 10.04 9.66 24.81
N GLU A 132 10.59 10.61 25.57
CA GLU A 132 11.81 10.45 26.37
C GLU A 132 11.69 9.31 27.38
N GLN A 133 10.58 9.25 28.13
CA GLN A 133 10.31 8.19 29.11
C GLN A 133 10.22 6.78 28.49
N ASN A 134 9.92 6.69 27.20
CA ASN A 134 9.80 5.41 26.49
C ASN A 134 10.96 5.16 25.51
N GLY A 135 11.97 6.04 25.46
CA GLY A 135 13.11 5.88 24.55
C GLY A 135 12.78 6.05 23.07
N TYR A 136 11.77 6.86 22.73
CA TYR A 136 11.40 7.15 21.34
C TYR A 136 12.08 8.43 20.84
N LYS A 137 12.50 8.41 19.57
CA LYS A 137 12.87 9.64 18.86
C LYS A 137 11.60 10.41 18.50
N VAL A 138 11.69 11.74 18.42
CA VAL A 138 10.57 12.59 18.00
C VAL A 138 10.94 13.36 16.74
N PHE A 139 10.01 13.41 15.79
CA PHE A 139 10.13 14.23 14.58
C PHE A 139 8.83 15.00 14.33
N PHE A 140 8.87 16.33 14.38
CA PHE A 140 7.68 17.14 14.16
C PHE A 140 7.47 17.43 12.67
N VAL A 141 6.21 17.36 12.23
CA VAL A 141 5.81 17.74 10.87
C VAL A 141 4.75 18.84 10.99
N GLU A 142 5.18 20.08 10.84
CA GLU A 142 4.29 21.25 10.87
C GLU A 142 3.81 21.59 9.46
N SER A 143 2.50 21.79 9.31
CA SER A 143 1.91 22.27 8.06
C SER A 143 1.28 23.64 8.27
N VAL A 144 1.82 24.64 7.57
CA VAL A 144 1.39 26.04 7.58
C VAL A 144 0.86 26.39 6.19
N CYS A 145 -0.34 26.96 6.14
CA CYS A 145 -0.94 27.46 4.91
C CYS A 145 -1.78 28.68 5.25
N GLU A 146 -1.56 29.77 4.53
CA GLU A 146 -2.31 31.01 4.69
C GLU A 146 -3.26 31.27 3.51
N ASP A 147 -3.09 30.54 2.40
CA ASP A 147 -3.95 30.64 1.21
C ASP A 147 -5.42 30.29 1.51
N PRO A 148 -6.36 31.27 1.42
CA PRO A 148 -7.77 31.03 1.69
C PRO A 148 -8.43 30.00 0.77
N SER A 149 -7.97 29.87 -0.48
CA SER A 149 -8.53 28.94 -1.45
C SER A 149 -8.26 27.48 -1.06
N VAL A 150 -6.99 27.18 -0.73
CA VAL A 150 -6.56 25.88 -0.22
C VAL A 150 -7.26 25.54 1.09
N ILE A 151 -7.44 26.52 1.96
CA ILE A 151 -8.14 26.32 3.24
C ILE A 151 -9.60 25.95 2.98
N ALA A 152 -10.29 26.66 2.08
CA ALA A 152 -11.68 26.38 1.72
C ALA A 152 -11.84 24.97 1.15
N GLU A 153 -10.98 24.55 0.22
CA GLU A 153 -10.99 23.19 -0.34
C GLU A 153 -10.79 22.12 0.74
N ASN A 154 -9.82 22.33 1.64
CA ASN A 154 -9.57 21.43 2.75
C ASN A 154 -10.72 21.37 3.76
N ILE A 155 -11.48 22.46 3.93
CA ILE A 155 -12.69 22.47 4.76
C ILE A 155 -13.74 21.57 4.14
N VAL A 156 -14.02 21.69 2.83
CA VAL A 156 -14.99 20.83 2.13
C VAL A 156 -14.68 19.36 2.34
N VAL A 157 -13.40 18.97 2.25
CA VAL A 157 -12.95 17.60 2.56
C VAL A 157 -13.25 17.19 4.01
N LYS A 158 -13.15 18.11 4.97
CA LYS A 158 -13.44 17.85 6.39
C LYS A 158 -14.94 17.80 6.69
N LEU A 159 -15.80 18.41 5.86
CA LEU A 159 -17.26 18.31 6.02
C LEU A 159 -17.76 16.89 5.75
N GLY A 160 -17.05 16.09 4.95
CA GLY A 160 -17.33 14.67 4.79
C GLY A 160 -16.99 13.80 6.01
N SER A 161 -16.56 14.39 7.13
CA SER A 161 -16.26 13.66 8.36
C SER A 161 -17.51 13.37 9.19
N PRO A 162 -17.50 12.34 10.07
CA PRO A 162 -18.65 12.00 10.91
C PRO A 162 -19.13 13.13 11.83
N ASP A 163 -18.29 14.15 12.06
CA ASP A 163 -18.65 15.33 12.86
C ASP A 163 -19.79 16.16 12.22
N TYR A 164 -19.99 16.07 10.89
CA TYR A 164 -20.89 16.97 10.14
C TYR A 164 -21.94 16.24 9.30
N THR A 165 -22.11 14.92 9.47
CA THR A 165 -22.97 14.05 8.64
C THR A 165 -24.42 14.55 8.51
N ASP A 166 -24.97 15.15 9.57
CA ASP A 166 -26.37 15.58 9.65
C ASP A 166 -26.55 17.11 9.56
N ARG A 167 -25.54 17.84 9.06
CA ARG A 167 -25.59 19.31 8.95
C ARG A 167 -25.68 19.77 7.51
N ASN A 168 -26.33 20.91 7.32
CA ASN A 168 -26.21 21.61 6.04
C ASN A 168 -24.78 22.13 5.85
N THR A 169 -24.39 22.27 4.59
CA THR A 169 -23.02 22.61 4.19
C THR A 169 -22.62 23.98 4.72
N GLU A 170 -23.50 24.98 4.63
CA GLU A 170 -23.23 26.35 5.04
C GLU A 170 -22.97 26.46 6.56
N GLU A 171 -23.82 25.85 7.40
CA GLU A 171 -23.63 25.81 8.85
C GLU A 171 -22.38 25.04 9.24
N ALA A 172 -22.10 23.93 8.54
CA ALA A 172 -20.91 23.13 8.80
C ALA A 172 -19.63 23.92 8.47
N ILE A 173 -19.62 24.70 7.37
CA ILE A 173 -18.53 25.63 7.04
C ILE A 173 -18.38 26.69 8.13
N GLN A 174 -19.48 27.33 8.54
CA GLN A 174 -19.44 28.38 9.56
C GLN A 174 -18.93 27.85 10.92
N ASP A 175 -19.40 26.69 11.35
CA ASP A 175 -18.94 26.00 12.55
C ASP A 175 -17.45 25.66 12.45
N PHE A 176 -17.00 25.10 11.33
CA PHE A 176 -15.61 24.73 11.14
C PHE A 176 -14.68 25.95 11.12
N MET A 177 -15.10 27.06 10.51
CA MET A 177 -14.36 28.33 10.55
C MET A 177 -14.23 28.87 11.97
N LYS A 178 -15.30 28.84 12.77
CA LYS A 178 -15.25 29.22 14.19
C LYS A 178 -14.33 28.29 14.98
N ARG A 179 -14.34 26.99 14.68
CA ARG A 179 -13.42 26.01 15.25
C ARG A 179 -11.96 26.32 14.93
N ILE A 180 -11.63 26.75 13.69
CA ILE A 180 -10.26 27.19 13.35
C ILE A 180 -9.85 28.37 14.24
N LYS A 181 -10.70 29.39 14.37
CA LYS A 181 -10.44 30.58 15.22
C LYS A 181 -10.15 30.22 16.68
N CYS A 182 -10.80 29.18 17.23
CA CYS A 182 -10.49 28.70 18.58
C CYS A 182 -9.02 28.26 18.74
N TYR A 183 -8.41 27.69 17.69
CA TYR A 183 -7.01 27.27 17.72
C TYR A 183 -6.04 28.41 17.40
N GLU A 184 -6.41 29.36 16.53
CA GLU A 184 -5.58 30.51 16.17
C GLU A 184 -5.14 31.32 17.39
N ASN A 185 -6.06 31.57 18.33
CA ASN A 185 -5.79 32.33 19.55
C ASN A 185 -4.70 31.75 20.47
N SER A 186 -4.36 30.46 20.30
CA SER A 186 -3.38 29.75 21.13
C SER A 186 -2.26 29.11 20.31
N TYR A 187 -2.21 29.37 19.00
CA TYR A 187 -1.25 28.73 18.12
C TYR A 187 0.14 29.32 18.30
N GLN A 188 1.06 28.47 18.71
CA GLN A 188 2.49 28.74 18.85
C GLN A 188 3.22 27.88 17.82
N PRO A 189 3.49 28.40 16.60
CA PRO A 189 4.17 27.64 15.55
C PRO A 189 5.57 27.19 16.01
N LEU A 190 6.14 26.20 15.32
CA LEU A 190 7.55 25.87 15.51
C LEU A 190 8.42 27.06 15.10
N ASP A 191 9.35 27.41 15.98
CA ASP A 191 10.18 28.60 15.90
C ASP A 191 11.67 28.23 15.89
N GLU A 192 12.44 28.83 14.98
CA GLU A 192 13.86 28.50 14.77
C GLU A 192 14.75 28.76 15.99
N ASN A 193 14.38 29.74 16.82
CA ASN A 193 15.17 30.11 17.99
C ASN A 193 14.74 29.33 19.23
N LEU A 194 13.42 29.25 19.46
CA LEU A 194 12.84 28.66 20.67
C LEU A 194 12.78 27.13 20.60
N ASP A 195 12.61 26.57 19.40
CA ASP A 195 12.52 25.13 19.16
C ASP A 195 13.80 24.58 18.47
N ARG A 196 14.92 25.32 18.56
CA ARG A 196 16.20 25.04 17.87
C ARG A 196 16.75 23.62 18.10
N GLU A 197 16.48 23.03 19.26
CA GLU A 197 17.00 21.71 19.62
C GLU A 197 16.13 20.56 19.06
N LEU A 198 14.90 20.86 18.59
CA LEU A 198 13.94 19.87 18.12
C LEU A 198 14.22 19.46 16.67
N SER A 199 13.94 18.20 16.33
CA SER A 199 13.96 17.70 14.96
C SER A 199 12.61 17.92 14.30
N TYR A 200 12.57 18.68 13.21
CA TYR A 200 11.31 18.99 12.55
C TYR A 200 11.44 19.36 11.08
N ILE A 201 10.32 19.26 10.37
CA ILE A 201 10.07 19.88 9.07
C ILE A 201 8.83 20.76 9.17
N LYS A 202 8.94 21.98 8.66
CA LYS A 202 7.86 22.93 8.48
C LYS A 202 7.57 23.09 6.99
N ILE A 203 6.37 22.69 6.58
CA ILE A 203 5.87 22.74 5.22
C ILE A 203 5.00 24.00 5.11
N MET A 204 5.40 24.92 4.24
CA MET A 204 4.73 26.21 4.06
C MET A 204 4.07 26.28 2.69
N ASP A 205 2.84 26.78 2.67
CA ASP A 205 2.06 27.08 1.46
C ASP A 205 1.99 25.87 0.52
N VAL A 206 1.60 24.71 1.08
CA VAL A 206 1.38 23.46 0.33
C VAL A 206 2.66 22.94 -0.35
N GLY A 207 3.81 23.14 0.30
CA GLY A 207 5.10 22.61 -0.19
C GLY A 207 5.82 23.56 -1.14
N GLN A 208 5.42 24.83 -1.20
CA GLN A 208 6.22 25.84 -1.91
C GLN A 208 7.56 26.10 -1.20
N ARG A 209 7.57 26.04 0.14
CA ARG A 209 8.76 26.26 0.96
C ARG A 209 8.83 25.27 2.10
N TYR A 210 10.04 24.91 2.47
CA TYR A 210 10.32 23.99 3.56
C TYR A 210 11.38 24.58 4.48
N LEU A 211 11.22 24.35 5.78
CA LEU A 211 12.26 24.57 6.77
C LEU A 211 12.50 23.26 7.50
N VAL A 212 13.73 22.77 7.45
CA VAL A 212 14.13 21.49 8.06
C VAL A 212 15.16 21.77 9.14
N ASN A 213 14.94 21.25 10.35
CA ASN A 213 15.84 21.42 11.47
C ASN A 213 16.25 20.05 12.06
N ARG A 214 17.56 19.88 12.31
CA ARG A 214 18.19 18.75 13.01
C ARG A 214 17.65 17.36 12.66
N VAL A 215 17.84 16.93 11.41
CA VAL A 215 17.57 15.55 10.99
C VAL A 215 18.55 14.59 11.69
N LEU A 216 18.05 13.65 12.48
CA LEU A 216 18.86 12.77 13.33
C LEU A 216 19.25 11.44 12.68
N ASP A 217 18.45 10.94 11.73
CA ASP A 217 18.69 9.63 11.12
C ASP A 217 18.12 9.51 9.71
N HIS A 218 18.36 8.33 9.11
CA HIS A 218 17.94 8.01 7.75
C HIS A 218 16.41 7.98 7.59
N ILE A 219 15.64 7.59 8.61
CA ILE A 219 14.18 7.58 8.53
C ILE A 219 13.67 9.02 8.43
N GLN A 220 14.16 9.91 9.29
CA GLN A 220 13.83 11.34 9.23
C GLN A 220 14.25 11.96 7.90
N SER A 221 15.44 11.63 7.38
CA SER A 221 15.88 12.11 6.06
C SER A 221 14.97 11.65 4.93
N ARG A 222 14.51 10.38 4.97
CA ARG A 222 13.56 9.84 3.98
C ARG A 222 12.18 10.45 4.10
N ILE A 223 11.71 10.76 5.32
CA ILE A 223 10.46 11.48 5.55
C ILE A 223 10.55 12.88 4.91
N VAL A 224 11.63 13.62 5.17
CA VAL A 224 11.86 14.94 4.56
C VAL A 224 11.85 14.84 3.03
N TYR A 225 12.62 13.92 2.47
CA TYR A 225 12.68 13.69 1.03
C TYR A 225 11.30 13.38 0.43
N TYR A 226 10.51 12.52 1.07
CA TYR A 226 9.15 12.21 0.60
C TYR A 226 8.23 13.43 0.66
N LEU A 227 8.23 14.17 1.77
CA LEU A 227 7.38 15.35 1.97
C LEU A 227 7.71 16.50 1.00
N MET A 228 8.95 16.55 0.51
CA MET A 228 9.38 17.50 -0.52
C MET A 228 8.92 17.13 -1.94
N ASN A 229 8.48 15.89 -2.18
CA ASN A 229 8.06 15.41 -3.50
C ASN A 229 6.55 15.22 -3.65
N ILE A 230 5.77 15.25 -2.56
CA ILE A 230 4.31 15.17 -2.65
C ILE A 230 3.68 16.53 -2.95
N HIS A 231 2.59 16.53 -3.70
CA HIS A 231 1.74 17.71 -3.90
C HIS A 231 0.25 17.32 -3.91
N ILE A 232 -0.63 18.33 -3.77
CA ILE A 232 -2.09 18.13 -3.71
C ILE A 232 -2.81 18.45 -5.03
N THR A 233 -2.09 18.93 -6.04
CA THR A 233 -2.66 19.29 -7.34
C THR A 233 -3.45 18.11 -7.92
N PRO A 234 -4.71 18.32 -8.34
CA PRO A 234 -5.49 17.28 -9.01
C PRO A 234 -4.77 16.75 -10.24
N ARG A 235 -4.64 15.42 -10.32
CA ARG A 235 -3.91 14.75 -11.40
C ARG A 235 -4.46 13.36 -11.67
N SER A 236 -4.05 12.74 -12.77
CA SER A 236 -4.43 11.35 -13.10
C SER A 236 -3.21 10.51 -13.43
N ILE A 237 -3.08 9.37 -12.76
CA ILE A 237 -2.05 8.37 -13.06
C ILE A 237 -2.73 7.21 -13.81
N TYR A 238 -2.20 6.86 -14.97
CA TYR A 238 -2.67 5.77 -15.81
C TYR A 238 -1.66 4.64 -15.74
N LEU A 239 -2.10 3.44 -15.35
CA LEU A 239 -1.25 2.25 -15.30
C LEU A 239 -1.80 1.23 -16.29
N CYS A 240 -0.93 0.71 -17.15
CA CYS A 240 -1.23 -0.46 -17.95
C CYS A 240 0.00 -1.33 -18.13
N ARG A 241 -0.24 -2.58 -18.52
CA ARG A 241 0.83 -3.46 -18.99
C ARG A 241 1.13 -3.16 -20.45
N HIS A 242 2.32 -3.55 -20.89
CA HIS A 242 2.61 -3.74 -22.31
C HIS A 242 1.52 -4.60 -23.00
N GLY A 243 1.38 -4.45 -24.33
CA GLY A 243 0.54 -5.36 -25.11
C GLY A 243 1.00 -6.82 -25.01
N GLU A 244 0.09 -7.78 -25.23
CA GLU A 244 0.42 -9.22 -25.27
C GLU A 244 1.68 -9.51 -26.10
N SER A 245 2.69 -10.13 -25.48
CA SER A 245 3.97 -10.48 -26.11
C SER A 245 4.02 -11.94 -26.56
N ASP A 246 4.99 -12.29 -27.40
CA ASP A 246 5.15 -13.67 -27.87
C ASP A 246 5.40 -14.66 -26.72
N LEU A 247 6.15 -14.27 -25.68
CA LEU A 247 6.33 -15.11 -24.48
C LEU A 247 5.03 -15.27 -23.69
N ASN A 248 4.14 -14.27 -23.67
CA ASN A 248 2.83 -14.43 -23.03
C ASN A 248 1.98 -15.47 -23.76
N VAL A 249 1.99 -15.47 -25.09
CA VAL A 249 1.28 -16.47 -25.90
C VAL A 249 1.78 -17.88 -25.61
N ARG A 250 3.09 -18.02 -25.36
CA ARG A 250 3.74 -19.29 -24.99
C ARG A 250 3.63 -19.65 -23.50
N GLY A 251 3.08 -18.76 -22.66
CA GLY A 251 3.00 -18.99 -21.21
C GLY A 251 4.33 -18.92 -20.46
N ARG A 252 5.37 -18.31 -21.06
CA ARG A 252 6.71 -18.17 -20.49
C ARG A 252 6.86 -16.87 -19.70
N ILE A 253 7.59 -16.91 -18.58
CA ILE A 253 7.88 -15.73 -17.74
C ILE A 253 9.18 -15.05 -18.17
N GLY A 254 9.38 -13.79 -17.79
CA GLY A 254 10.63 -13.08 -18.06
C GLY A 254 10.87 -12.77 -19.54
N GLY A 255 12.15 -12.77 -19.94
CA GLY A 255 12.66 -12.56 -21.29
C GLY A 255 12.38 -11.17 -21.87
N ASP A 256 12.82 -10.93 -23.10
CA ASP A 256 12.63 -9.64 -23.79
C ASP A 256 11.96 -9.77 -25.18
N SER A 257 10.97 -10.65 -25.29
CA SER A 257 10.21 -10.80 -26.53
C SER A 257 9.41 -9.54 -26.90
N GLY A 258 9.18 -9.35 -28.20
CA GLY A 258 8.33 -8.27 -28.71
C GLY A 258 6.83 -8.55 -28.59
N LEU A 259 6.04 -7.61 -29.12
CA LEU A 259 4.59 -7.71 -29.18
C LEU A 259 4.13 -8.76 -30.21
N SER A 260 3.16 -9.58 -29.79
CA SER A 260 2.35 -10.42 -30.67
C SER A 260 1.45 -9.56 -31.58
N PRO A 261 0.78 -10.12 -32.61
CA PRO A 261 -0.19 -9.38 -33.42
C PRO A 261 -1.27 -8.67 -32.58
N ARG A 262 -1.85 -9.38 -31.59
CA ARG A 262 -2.84 -8.81 -30.66
C ARG A 262 -2.25 -7.76 -29.72
N GLY A 263 -0.97 -7.87 -29.40
CA GLY A 263 -0.23 -6.85 -28.66
C GLY A 263 -0.12 -5.54 -29.43
N LYS A 264 0.14 -5.62 -30.74
CA LYS A 264 0.21 -4.45 -31.64
C LYS A 264 -1.15 -3.79 -31.81
N GLU A 265 -2.22 -4.57 -31.95
CA GLU A 265 -3.60 -4.06 -31.97
C GLU A 265 -3.94 -3.28 -30.70
N PHE A 266 -3.57 -3.82 -29.52
CA PHE A 266 -3.75 -3.10 -28.26
C PHE A 266 -2.95 -1.80 -28.22
N ALA A 267 -1.71 -1.79 -28.69
CA ALA A 267 -0.87 -0.60 -28.69
C ALA A 267 -1.49 0.53 -29.54
N GLN A 268 -2.00 0.20 -30.73
CA GLN A 268 -2.73 1.15 -31.58
C GLN A 268 -4.01 1.68 -30.90
N TYR A 269 -4.76 0.80 -30.23
CA TYR A 269 -5.95 1.20 -29.50
C TYR A 269 -5.61 2.10 -28.30
N LEU A 270 -4.55 1.78 -27.56
CA LEU A 270 -4.07 2.61 -26.44
C LEU A 270 -3.69 4.00 -26.93
N GLY A 271 -3.02 4.11 -28.08
CA GLY A 271 -2.72 5.39 -28.73
C GLY A 271 -3.97 6.24 -28.95
N ARG A 272 -5.00 5.66 -29.59
CA ARG A 272 -6.28 6.35 -29.83
C ARG A 272 -6.99 6.71 -28.52
N PHE A 273 -7.07 5.77 -27.58
CA PHE A 273 -7.69 5.98 -26.28
C PHE A 273 -7.07 7.17 -25.55
N ILE A 274 -5.73 7.26 -25.50
CA ILE A 274 -5.02 8.35 -24.84
C ILE A 274 -5.25 9.69 -25.55
N GLN A 275 -5.26 9.70 -26.88
CA GLN A 275 -5.61 10.89 -27.66
C GLN A 275 -7.04 11.37 -27.36
N ASP A 276 -8.00 10.45 -27.33
CA ASP A 276 -9.41 10.74 -27.04
C ASP A 276 -9.64 11.29 -25.61
N GLN A 277 -8.77 10.93 -24.65
CA GLN A 277 -8.84 11.50 -23.30
C GLN A 277 -8.42 12.98 -23.23
N ASN A 278 -7.75 13.51 -24.28
CA ASN A 278 -7.29 14.90 -24.37
C ASN A 278 -6.55 15.38 -23.10
N ILE A 279 -5.60 14.56 -22.62
CA ILE A 279 -4.89 14.79 -21.37
C ILE A 279 -3.76 15.80 -21.60
N LYS A 280 -3.81 16.93 -20.89
CA LYS A 280 -2.76 17.94 -20.94
C LYS A 280 -1.47 17.43 -20.29
N ASP A 281 -0.35 17.75 -20.94
CA ASP A 281 1.02 17.51 -20.44
C ASP A 281 1.26 16.06 -19.96
N LEU A 282 0.67 15.09 -20.66
CA LEU A 282 0.81 13.68 -20.32
C LEU A 282 2.26 13.22 -20.54
N LYS A 283 2.89 12.76 -19.47
CA LYS A 283 4.17 12.05 -19.53
C LYS A 283 3.94 10.57 -19.74
N VAL A 284 4.75 9.93 -20.57
CA VAL A 284 4.69 8.48 -20.82
C VAL A 284 5.98 7.83 -20.37
N TRP A 285 5.88 6.82 -19.52
CA TRP A 285 7.02 6.05 -19.03
C TRP A 285 6.92 4.59 -19.41
N THR A 286 8.05 4.01 -19.79
CA THR A 286 8.17 2.58 -20.11
C THR A 286 9.28 1.95 -19.29
N SER A 287 9.29 0.61 -19.27
CA SER A 287 10.52 -0.11 -18.96
C SER A 287 11.54 -0.01 -20.12
N GLN A 288 12.72 -0.60 -19.96
CA GLN A 288 13.68 -0.80 -21.05
C GLN A 288 13.40 -2.06 -21.88
N MET A 289 12.35 -2.81 -21.56
CA MET A 289 11.99 -4.05 -22.26
C MET A 289 11.18 -3.76 -23.52
N LYS A 290 11.53 -4.45 -24.61
CA LYS A 290 11.06 -4.25 -25.99
C LYS A 290 9.53 -4.14 -26.09
N ARG A 291 8.80 -5.03 -25.43
CA ARG A 291 7.33 -5.04 -25.44
C ARG A 291 6.68 -3.77 -24.88
N SER A 292 7.26 -3.15 -23.86
CA SER A 292 6.73 -1.89 -23.31
C SER A 292 7.03 -0.71 -24.22
N ILE A 293 8.25 -0.67 -24.78
CA ILE A 293 8.70 0.34 -25.73
C ILE A 293 7.84 0.30 -27.00
N GLN A 294 7.67 -0.89 -27.61
CA GLN A 294 6.81 -1.07 -28.78
C GLN A 294 5.35 -0.68 -28.53
N THR A 295 4.88 -0.79 -27.29
CA THR A 295 3.53 -0.34 -26.93
C THR A 295 3.48 1.21 -26.91
N ALA A 296 4.49 1.87 -26.35
CA ALA A 296 4.58 3.34 -26.31
C ALA A 296 4.81 3.96 -27.70
N GLU A 297 5.60 3.33 -28.57
CA GLU A 297 5.84 3.77 -29.95
C GLU A 297 4.53 3.99 -30.73
N ALA A 298 3.51 3.16 -30.47
CA ALA A 298 2.20 3.28 -31.12
C ALA A 298 1.39 4.52 -30.68
N LEU A 299 1.76 5.20 -29.60
CA LEU A 299 1.11 6.43 -29.15
C LEU A 299 1.57 7.64 -29.97
N GLY A 300 2.76 7.58 -30.58
CA GLY A 300 3.34 8.69 -31.36
C GLY A 300 3.70 9.92 -30.51
N VAL A 301 4.02 9.73 -29.23
CA VAL A 301 4.41 10.81 -28.29
C VAL A 301 5.75 10.50 -27.63
N PRO A 302 6.49 11.51 -27.13
CA PRO A 302 7.71 11.28 -26.37
C PRO A 302 7.46 10.40 -25.14
N TYR A 303 8.40 9.51 -24.85
CA TYR A 303 8.36 8.65 -23.67
C TYR A 303 9.76 8.49 -23.06
N GLU A 304 9.80 8.21 -21.76
CA GLU A 304 11.03 7.99 -21.01
C GLU A 304 11.16 6.52 -20.59
N GLN A 305 12.35 5.95 -20.75
CA GLN A 305 12.62 4.55 -20.40
C GLN A 305 13.29 4.46 -19.03
N TRP A 306 12.68 3.71 -18.13
CA TRP A 306 13.18 3.51 -16.77
C TRP A 306 13.57 2.05 -16.58
N LYS A 307 14.85 1.78 -16.33
CA LYS A 307 15.32 0.41 -15.99
C LYS A 307 14.61 -0.13 -14.75
N ALA A 308 14.30 0.76 -13.80
CA ALA A 308 13.54 0.43 -12.59
C ALA A 308 12.12 -0.08 -12.87
N LEU A 309 11.57 0.13 -14.08
CA LEU A 309 10.28 -0.40 -14.51
C LEU A 309 10.39 -1.77 -15.22
N ASN A 310 11.58 -2.37 -15.37
CA ASN A 310 11.72 -3.72 -15.92
C ASN A 310 10.97 -4.75 -15.06
N GLU A 311 10.44 -5.80 -15.68
CA GLU A 311 9.75 -6.88 -14.96
C GLU A 311 10.65 -7.50 -13.88
N ILE A 312 10.03 -8.15 -12.89
CA ILE A 312 10.75 -8.93 -11.89
C ILE A 312 11.69 -9.94 -12.57
N ASP A 313 12.96 -9.95 -12.16
CA ASP A 313 13.95 -10.90 -12.67
C ASP A 313 13.70 -12.29 -12.05
N ALA A 314 13.36 -13.27 -12.88
CA ALA A 314 13.16 -14.65 -12.46
C ALA A 314 14.46 -15.46 -12.36
N GLY A 315 15.62 -14.84 -12.59
CA GLY A 315 16.94 -15.44 -12.49
C GLY A 315 17.08 -16.69 -13.35
N VAL A 316 17.41 -17.82 -12.73
CA VAL A 316 17.54 -19.11 -13.44
C VAL A 316 16.22 -19.63 -14.05
N CYS A 317 15.08 -19.04 -13.69
CA CYS A 317 13.76 -19.38 -14.20
C CYS A 317 13.26 -18.45 -15.32
N GLU A 318 14.11 -17.54 -15.81
CA GLU A 318 13.80 -16.71 -16.97
C GLU A 318 13.45 -17.56 -18.20
N GLU A 319 12.49 -17.08 -18.99
CA GLU A 319 11.97 -17.73 -20.19
C GLU A 319 11.32 -19.11 -19.99
N MET A 320 11.11 -19.57 -18.76
CA MET A 320 10.43 -20.85 -18.48
C MET A 320 8.91 -20.70 -18.36
N MET A 321 8.17 -21.77 -18.64
CA MET A 321 6.78 -21.92 -18.22
C MET A 321 6.71 -22.30 -16.74
N TYR A 322 5.58 -22.02 -16.08
CA TYR A 322 5.41 -22.40 -14.67
C TYR A 322 5.46 -23.92 -14.47
N GLU A 323 4.98 -24.69 -15.44
CA GLU A 323 5.05 -26.15 -15.46
C GLU A 323 6.51 -26.62 -15.53
N GLU A 324 7.34 -26.00 -16.36
CA GLU A 324 8.79 -26.30 -16.45
C GLU A 324 9.50 -25.98 -15.13
N ILE A 325 9.15 -24.87 -14.48
CA ILE A 325 9.71 -24.52 -13.15
C ILE A 325 9.30 -25.55 -12.09
N GLN A 326 8.06 -26.00 -12.12
CA GLN A 326 7.57 -27.02 -11.18
C GLN A 326 8.31 -28.36 -11.36
N GLU A 327 8.60 -28.74 -12.60
CA GLU A 327 9.32 -29.99 -12.93
C GLU A 327 10.81 -29.91 -12.59
N HIS A 328 11.48 -28.81 -12.97
CA HIS A 328 12.93 -28.67 -12.79
C HIS A 328 13.34 -28.15 -11.40
N TYR A 329 12.50 -27.32 -10.78
CA TYR A 329 12.76 -26.68 -9.48
C TYR A 329 11.56 -26.81 -8.51
N PRO A 330 11.12 -28.04 -8.17
CA PRO A 330 9.90 -28.26 -7.39
C PRO A 330 9.94 -27.61 -6.00
N LEU A 331 11.12 -27.57 -5.36
CA LEU A 331 11.30 -26.91 -4.06
C LEU A 331 11.11 -25.39 -4.18
N GLU A 332 11.74 -24.76 -5.17
CA GLU A 332 11.63 -23.32 -5.40
C GLU A 332 10.19 -22.91 -5.76
N PHE A 333 9.49 -23.74 -6.57
CA PHE A 333 8.07 -23.55 -6.86
C PHE A 333 7.21 -23.56 -5.58
N ALA A 334 7.45 -24.52 -4.68
CA ALA A 334 6.73 -24.63 -3.41
C ALA A 334 7.07 -23.48 -2.43
N LEU A 335 8.34 -23.08 -2.34
CA LEU A 335 8.77 -21.97 -1.49
C LEU A 335 8.14 -20.64 -1.95
N ARG A 336 8.04 -20.44 -3.26
CA ARG A 336 7.38 -19.27 -3.83
C ARG A 336 5.88 -19.21 -3.53
N ASP A 337 5.20 -20.35 -3.49
CA ASP A 337 3.77 -20.40 -3.16
C ASP A 337 3.53 -20.10 -1.67
N GLN A 338 4.48 -20.47 -0.79
CA GLN A 338 4.39 -20.25 0.66
C GLN A 338 4.56 -18.77 1.07
N ASP A 339 5.56 -18.07 0.55
CA ASP A 339 5.75 -16.62 0.80
C ASP A 339 6.15 -15.92 -0.50
N LYS A 340 5.16 -15.68 -1.35
CA LYS A 340 5.37 -15.09 -2.67
C LYS A 340 5.94 -13.67 -2.64
N TYR A 341 5.76 -12.93 -1.54
CA TYR A 341 6.29 -11.57 -1.44
C TYR A 341 7.80 -11.59 -1.19
N ARG A 342 8.26 -12.40 -0.23
CA ARG A 342 9.67 -12.46 0.19
C ARG A 342 10.50 -13.49 -0.56
N TYR A 343 9.87 -14.44 -1.22
CA TYR A 343 10.57 -15.42 -2.04
C TYR A 343 11.38 -14.70 -3.12
N ARG A 344 12.70 -14.96 -3.13
CA ARG A 344 13.61 -14.47 -4.16
C ARG A 344 13.98 -15.62 -5.09
N TYR A 345 13.78 -15.43 -6.39
CA TYR A 345 14.26 -16.41 -7.38
C TYR A 345 15.78 -16.58 -7.27
N PRO A 346 16.32 -17.80 -7.48
CA PRO A 346 17.77 -18.00 -7.51
C PRO A 346 18.41 -17.12 -8.60
N LYS A 347 19.35 -16.25 -8.20
CA LYS A 347 19.98 -15.23 -9.04
C LYS A 347 18.99 -14.21 -9.66
N GLY A 348 17.82 -14.05 -9.07
CA GLY A 348 16.81 -13.09 -9.48
C GLY A 348 16.31 -12.24 -8.31
N GLU A 349 15.07 -11.77 -8.43
CA GLU A 349 14.43 -10.84 -7.50
C GLU A 349 13.23 -11.46 -6.76
N SER A 350 12.86 -10.83 -5.65
CA SER A 350 11.59 -10.97 -4.93
C SER A 350 10.70 -9.74 -5.18
N TYR A 351 9.44 -9.78 -4.71
CA TYR A 351 8.62 -8.55 -4.70
C TYR A 351 9.15 -7.51 -3.71
N GLU A 352 9.82 -7.94 -2.63
CA GLU A 352 10.50 -7.05 -1.69
C GLU A 352 11.65 -6.28 -2.37
N ASP A 353 12.45 -6.96 -3.21
CA ASP A 353 13.49 -6.30 -4.03
C ASP A 353 12.88 -5.32 -5.04
N LEU A 354 11.75 -5.70 -5.65
CA LEU A 354 11.04 -4.87 -6.61
C LEU A 354 10.51 -3.58 -5.99
N VAL A 355 9.99 -3.65 -4.74
CA VAL A 355 9.57 -2.47 -3.97
C VAL A 355 10.74 -1.51 -3.77
N GLN A 356 11.91 -1.99 -3.33
CA GLN A 356 13.08 -1.13 -3.14
C GLN A 356 13.53 -0.50 -4.47
N ARG A 357 13.53 -1.28 -5.57
CA ARG A 357 13.87 -0.79 -6.91
C ARG A 357 12.89 0.24 -7.45
N LEU A 358 11.60 0.14 -7.08
CA LEU A 358 10.54 1.04 -7.55
C LEU A 358 10.37 2.30 -6.70
N GLU A 359 11.06 2.42 -5.56
CA GLU A 359 10.96 3.62 -4.72
C GLU A 359 11.23 4.92 -5.50
N PRO A 360 12.30 5.05 -6.32
CA PRO A 360 12.53 6.26 -7.12
C PRO A 360 11.40 6.56 -8.10
N VAL A 361 10.74 5.52 -8.64
CA VAL A 361 9.59 5.67 -9.54
C VAL A 361 8.39 6.22 -8.77
N ILE A 362 8.13 5.73 -7.55
CA ILE A 362 7.06 6.26 -6.70
C ILE A 362 7.30 7.71 -6.33
N MET A 363 8.55 8.09 -6.00
CA MET A 363 8.89 9.48 -5.70
C MET A 363 8.61 10.40 -6.89
N GLU A 364 9.00 9.97 -8.09
CA GLU A 364 8.74 10.75 -9.29
C GLU A 364 7.24 10.79 -9.62
N LEU A 365 6.49 9.70 -9.45
CA LEU A 365 5.01 9.70 -9.62
C LEU A 365 4.31 10.62 -8.62
N GLU A 366 4.87 10.78 -7.42
CA GLU A 366 4.32 11.70 -6.42
C GLU A 366 4.53 13.16 -6.80
N ARG A 367 5.60 13.45 -7.56
CA ARG A 367 6.02 14.78 -8.02
C ARG A 367 5.34 15.21 -9.33
N GLN A 368 4.98 14.25 -10.19
CA GLN A 368 4.38 14.52 -11.48
C GLN A 368 2.87 14.74 -11.41
N GLU A 369 2.32 15.39 -12.44
CA GLU A 369 0.87 15.49 -12.66
C GLU A 369 0.33 14.29 -13.44
N ASN A 370 0.07 14.43 -14.74
CA ASN A 370 -0.52 13.38 -15.54
C ASN A 370 0.56 12.44 -16.09
N VAL A 371 0.51 11.16 -15.71
CA VAL A 371 1.50 10.16 -16.13
C VAL A 371 0.82 8.88 -16.60
N LEU A 372 1.25 8.34 -17.73
CA LEU A 372 0.96 6.99 -18.18
C LEU A 372 2.21 6.11 -17.99
N VAL A 373 2.08 5.05 -17.20
CA VAL A 373 3.14 4.05 -17.00
C VAL A 373 2.77 2.76 -17.71
N ILE A 374 3.56 2.39 -18.73
CA ILE A 374 3.45 1.13 -19.48
C ILE A 374 4.51 0.16 -18.97
N CYS A 375 4.09 -0.78 -18.13
CA CYS A 375 5.00 -1.66 -17.40
C CYS A 375 4.59 -3.14 -17.51
N HIS A 376 4.86 -3.93 -16.46
CA HIS A 376 4.71 -5.39 -16.44
C HIS A 376 3.87 -5.85 -15.25
N GLN A 377 3.65 -7.15 -15.12
CA GLN A 377 2.68 -7.65 -14.17
C GLN A 377 3.15 -7.48 -12.72
N ALA A 378 4.38 -7.85 -12.37
CA ALA A 378 4.85 -7.71 -10.99
C ALA A 378 5.08 -6.24 -10.63
N VAL A 379 5.63 -5.45 -11.57
CA VAL A 379 5.84 -4.00 -11.41
C VAL A 379 4.52 -3.28 -11.16
N MET A 380 3.51 -3.50 -12.01
CA MET A 380 2.19 -2.86 -11.87
C MET A 380 1.51 -3.21 -10.55
N ARG A 381 1.71 -4.44 -10.03
CA ARG A 381 1.22 -4.82 -8.70
C ARG A 381 1.87 -4.02 -7.59
N CYS A 382 3.20 -3.84 -7.63
CA CYS A 382 3.90 -3.02 -6.64
C CYS A 382 3.42 -1.56 -6.65
N LEU A 383 3.28 -0.96 -7.84
CA LEU A 383 2.77 0.40 -7.99
C LEU A 383 1.34 0.53 -7.47
N LEU A 384 0.45 -0.40 -7.84
CA LEU A 384 -0.93 -0.42 -7.34
C LEU A 384 -1.01 -0.63 -5.84
N ALA A 385 -0.14 -1.47 -5.26
CA ALA A 385 -0.15 -1.69 -3.83
C ALA A 385 0.22 -0.42 -3.05
N TYR A 386 1.15 0.38 -3.57
CA TYR A 386 1.44 1.70 -3.00
C TYR A 386 0.19 2.59 -3.03
N PHE A 387 -0.41 2.77 -4.20
CA PHE A 387 -1.52 3.70 -4.39
C PHE A 387 -2.82 3.28 -3.68
N LEU A 388 -3.08 1.97 -3.61
CA LEU A 388 -4.28 1.39 -3.00
C LEU A 388 -4.08 0.95 -1.54
N ASP A 389 -2.94 1.27 -0.95
CA ASP A 389 -2.57 0.92 0.44
C ASP A 389 -2.76 -0.58 0.74
N LYS A 390 -2.15 -1.41 -0.10
CA LYS A 390 -2.23 -2.88 0.00
C LYS A 390 -1.03 -3.44 0.73
N SER A 391 -1.31 -4.42 1.59
CA SER A 391 -0.30 -5.10 2.38
C SER A 391 0.69 -5.88 1.50
N ALA A 392 1.87 -6.18 2.05
CA ALA A 392 2.86 -7.05 1.43
C ALA A 392 2.30 -8.44 1.08
N GLU A 393 1.34 -8.94 1.86
CA GLU A 393 0.69 -10.23 1.62
C GLU A 393 -0.27 -10.19 0.42
N GLU A 394 -1.02 -9.10 0.24
CA GLU A 394 -1.96 -8.93 -0.87
C GLU A 394 -1.27 -8.57 -2.20
N LEU A 395 -0.17 -7.81 -2.12
CA LEU A 395 0.51 -7.19 -3.27
C LEU A 395 0.80 -8.19 -4.42
N PRO A 396 1.41 -9.38 -4.21
CA PRO A 396 1.72 -10.33 -5.27
C PRO A 396 0.51 -10.94 -6.00
N TYR A 397 -0.70 -10.67 -5.49
CA TYR A 397 -1.96 -11.24 -5.96
C TYR A 397 -2.91 -10.20 -6.56
N LEU A 398 -2.55 -8.92 -6.56
CA LEU A 398 -3.35 -7.88 -7.20
C LEU A 398 -3.57 -8.17 -8.69
N LYS A 399 -4.79 -7.95 -9.17
CA LYS A 399 -5.19 -8.27 -10.54
C LYS A 399 -4.80 -7.14 -11.49
N CYS A 400 -3.87 -7.44 -12.39
CA CYS A 400 -3.38 -6.53 -13.43
C CYS A 400 -3.51 -7.22 -14.81
N PRO A 401 -4.72 -7.33 -15.37
CA PRO A 401 -4.94 -8.02 -16.64
C PRO A 401 -4.22 -7.30 -17.79
N LEU A 402 -3.87 -8.05 -18.83
CA LEU A 402 -3.41 -7.48 -20.10
C LEU A 402 -4.52 -6.61 -20.72
N HIS A 403 -4.11 -5.65 -21.54
CA HIS A 403 -5.01 -4.84 -22.36
C HIS A 403 -6.06 -4.06 -21.55
N THR A 404 -5.69 -3.63 -20.35
CA THR A 404 -6.58 -2.87 -19.46
C THR A 404 -5.83 -1.66 -18.91
N VAL A 405 -6.46 -0.49 -18.98
CA VAL A 405 -5.93 0.75 -18.39
C VAL A 405 -6.61 0.99 -17.06
N LEU A 406 -5.80 1.15 -16.02
CA LEU A 406 -6.24 1.56 -14.71
C LEU A 406 -5.98 3.04 -14.54
N LYS A 407 -7.03 3.83 -14.32
CA LYS A 407 -6.91 5.26 -13.99
C LYS A 407 -7.03 5.42 -12.48
N LEU A 408 -6.00 6.01 -11.90
CA LEU A 408 -5.94 6.42 -10.51
C LEU A 408 -6.17 7.93 -10.44
N THR A 409 -7.16 8.35 -9.68
CA THR A 409 -7.41 9.76 -9.37
C THR A 409 -7.29 9.96 -7.86
N PRO A 410 -6.35 10.80 -7.39
CA PRO A 410 -6.23 11.14 -5.98
C PRO A 410 -7.55 11.69 -5.43
N VAL A 411 -7.96 11.20 -4.28
CA VAL A 411 -9.05 11.76 -3.50
C VAL A 411 -8.58 12.04 -2.08
N ALA A 412 -9.31 12.87 -1.35
CA ALA A 412 -8.98 13.39 -0.02
C ALA A 412 -8.24 12.45 0.95
N TYR A 413 -8.58 11.16 0.98
CA TYR A 413 -8.00 10.18 1.91
C TYR A 413 -7.58 8.86 1.24
N GLY A 414 -7.31 8.86 -0.06
CA GLY A 414 -6.93 7.66 -0.82
C GLY A 414 -6.96 7.89 -2.33
N GLU A 415 -7.13 6.83 -3.11
CA GLU A 415 -7.20 6.94 -4.57
C GLU A 415 -8.44 6.23 -5.09
N LYS A 416 -9.17 6.89 -5.99
CA LYS A 416 -10.25 6.25 -6.72
C LYS A 416 -9.66 5.53 -7.91
N LEU A 417 -9.81 4.21 -7.92
CA LEU A 417 -9.47 3.36 -9.05
C LEU A 417 -10.65 3.26 -10.00
N PHE A 418 -10.45 3.68 -11.23
CA PHE A 418 -11.38 3.48 -12.33
C PHE A 418 -10.79 2.47 -13.32
N TYR A 419 -11.54 1.42 -13.61
CA TYR A 419 -11.24 0.51 -14.71
C TYR A 419 -11.73 1.16 -15.99
N LEU A 420 -10.81 1.75 -16.76
CA LEU A 420 -11.12 2.31 -18.06
C LEU A 420 -10.94 1.19 -19.07
N THR A 421 -11.99 0.38 -19.23
CA THR A 421 -12.05 -0.63 -20.28
C THR A 421 -13.18 -0.32 -21.25
N HIS A 422 -12.81 -0.15 -22.52
CA HIS A 422 -13.71 -0.39 -23.65
C HIS A 422 -13.17 -1.55 -24.51
N LEU A 423 -12.94 -2.73 -23.90
CA LEU A 423 -12.63 -3.97 -24.63
C LEU A 423 -13.66 -5.06 -24.30
N ARG A 424 -14.92 -4.79 -24.62
CA ARG A 424 -16.03 -5.77 -24.54
C ARG A 424 -15.92 -6.91 -25.58
N SER A 425 -15.02 -6.85 -26.56
CA SER A 425 -14.97 -7.85 -27.66
C SER A 425 -13.76 -8.81 -27.66
N MET A 426 -12.64 -8.52 -26.99
CA MET A 426 -11.49 -9.46 -26.93
C MET A 426 -11.33 -10.18 -25.59
N CYS A 427 -11.75 -9.58 -24.47
CA CYS A 427 -11.49 -10.13 -23.14
C CYS A 427 -12.47 -11.26 -22.73
N THR A 428 -13.72 -11.24 -23.21
CA THR A 428 -14.76 -12.23 -22.86
C THR A 428 -14.46 -13.63 -23.40
N ALA A 429 -13.77 -13.74 -24.54
CA ALA A 429 -13.33 -15.02 -25.09
C ALA A 429 -12.13 -15.60 -24.31
N LEU A 430 -11.17 -14.76 -23.89
CA LEU A 430 -10.03 -15.22 -23.09
C LEU A 430 -10.43 -15.57 -21.66
N TYR A 431 -11.32 -14.80 -21.00
CA TYR A 431 -11.71 -15.07 -19.63
C TYR A 431 -12.53 -16.37 -19.50
N ARG A 432 -13.40 -16.68 -20.47
CA ARG A 432 -14.07 -17.99 -20.55
C ARG A 432 -13.08 -19.11 -20.90
N GLY A 433 -12.17 -18.89 -21.85
CA GLY A 433 -11.18 -19.88 -22.26
C GLY A 433 -10.13 -20.21 -21.19
N LEU A 434 -9.67 -19.24 -20.40
CA LEU A 434 -8.71 -19.42 -19.31
C LEU A 434 -9.37 -20.09 -18.10
N MET A 435 -10.61 -19.68 -17.74
CA MET A 435 -11.40 -20.34 -16.69
C MET A 435 -11.80 -21.77 -17.09
N ASP A 436 -12.04 -22.03 -18.38
CA ASP A 436 -12.32 -23.37 -18.88
C ASP A 436 -11.05 -24.25 -18.97
N ARG A 437 -9.85 -23.67 -19.16
CA ARG A 437 -8.58 -24.43 -19.12
C ARG A 437 -8.15 -24.71 -17.69
N VAL A 438 -8.21 -23.73 -16.79
CA VAL A 438 -7.98 -23.90 -15.34
C VAL A 438 -9.04 -24.85 -14.75
N GLY A 439 -10.29 -24.75 -15.20
CA GLY A 439 -11.41 -25.65 -14.87
C GLY A 439 -11.26 -27.08 -15.42
N ARG A 440 -10.64 -27.25 -16.60
CA ARG A 440 -10.35 -28.57 -17.18
C ARG A 440 -9.15 -29.26 -16.52
N VAL A 441 -8.11 -28.52 -16.15
CA VAL A 441 -6.97 -29.05 -15.38
C VAL A 441 -7.44 -29.52 -14.00
N THR A 442 -8.25 -28.72 -13.31
CA THR A 442 -8.85 -29.09 -12.01
C THR A 442 -9.84 -30.26 -12.10
N ARG A 443 -10.61 -30.40 -13.19
CA ARG A 443 -11.48 -31.57 -13.42
C ARG A 443 -10.70 -32.84 -13.78
N ARG A 444 -9.63 -32.77 -14.57
CA ARG A 444 -8.76 -33.93 -14.88
C ARG A 444 -8.06 -34.47 -13.63
N LEU A 445 -7.67 -33.58 -12.70
CA LEU A 445 -7.15 -33.95 -11.38
C LEU A 445 -8.22 -34.62 -10.50
N ARG A 446 -9.50 -34.22 -10.59
CA ARG A 446 -10.61 -34.85 -9.85
C ARG A 446 -10.92 -36.28 -10.30
N VAL A 447 -10.86 -36.56 -11.61
CA VAL A 447 -11.22 -37.86 -12.18
C VAL A 447 -10.13 -38.93 -11.96
N ARG A 448 -8.86 -38.53 -11.82
CA ARG A 448 -7.77 -39.47 -11.48
C ARG A 448 -7.77 -39.91 -10.01
N VAL A 449 -8.45 -39.20 -9.12
CA VAL A 449 -8.50 -39.50 -7.67
C VAL A 449 -9.70 -40.40 -7.32
N SER A 450 -10.71 -40.52 -8.19
CA SER A 450 -11.90 -41.36 -7.97
C SER A 450 -11.73 -42.85 -8.34
N GLY A 451 -10.51 -43.30 -8.66
CA GLY A 451 -10.23 -44.68 -9.10
C GLY A 451 -9.65 -45.62 -8.03
N LEU A 452 -9.66 -45.24 -6.75
CA LEU A 452 -9.17 -46.08 -5.66
C LEU A 452 -10.36 -46.54 -4.78
N PRO A 453 -10.54 -47.86 -4.54
CA PRO A 453 -11.65 -48.36 -3.77
C PRO A 453 -11.40 -48.24 -2.26
N GLY A 454 -12.43 -47.81 -1.53
CA GLY A 454 -12.54 -47.94 -0.08
C GLY A 454 -12.52 -46.61 0.67
N ILE A 455 -13.70 -46.14 1.08
CA ILE A 455 -14.08 -45.74 2.45
C ILE A 455 -15.48 -45.10 2.40
N VAL A 456 -16.30 -45.52 3.35
CA VAL A 456 -17.75 -45.41 3.42
C VAL A 456 -18.27 -43.97 3.57
N SER A 457 -19.34 -43.67 2.83
CA SER A 457 -20.10 -42.42 2.82
C SER A 457 -21.07 -42.28 3.99
N GLY A 458 -21.14 -41.09 4.60
CA GLY A 458 -22.22 -40.68 5.47
C GLY A 458 -22.53 -39.18 5.33
N GLY A 459 -23.68 -38.84 4.75
CA GLY A 459 -24.21 -37.46 4.69
C GLY A 459 -25.07 -37.19 3.46
N ARG A 460 -26.40 -37.11 3.66
CA ARG A 460 -27.45 -36.89 2.64
C ARG A 460 -27.42 -35.47 2.01
N PRO A 461 -27.99 -35.26 0.80
CA PRO A 461 -27.97 -33.99 0.10
C PRO A 461 -29.13 -33.07 0.51
N LEU A 462 -28.90 -31.76 0.59
CA LEU A 462 -29.93 -30.73 0.64
C LEU A 462 -29.94 -29.90 -0.65
N SER A 463 -31.16 -29.63 -1.09
CA SER A 463 -31.61 -29.28 -2.44
C SER A 463 -31.66 -27.78 -2.75
N LYS A 464 -31.49 -27.48 -4.05
CA LYS A 464 -32.10 -26.41 -4.88
C LYS A 464 -32.32 -25.01 -4.26
N ALA A 465 -31.60 -24.02 -4.80
CA ALA A 465 -31.87 -22.59 -4.66
C ALA A 465 -33.02 -22.09 -5.57
N PRO A 466 -33.71 -20.99 -5.21
CA PRO A 466 -34.37 -20.10 -6.16
C PRO A 466 -33.74 -18.69 -6.21
N ASN A 467 -34.02 -18.00 -7.32
CA ASN A 467 -33.45 -16.74 -7.82
C ASN A 467 -34.04 -15.45 -7.14
N PRO A 468 -33.52 -14.23 -7.45
CA PRO A 468 -33.46 -13.09 -6.53
C PRO A 468 -34.52 -12.00 -6.75
N GLN A 469 -34.87 -11.24 -5.69
CA GLN A 469 -35.50 -9.91 -5.77
C GLN A 469 -35.10 -8.99 -4.60
N GLN A 470 -35.17 -7.68 -4.89
CA GLN A 470 -34.68 -6.46 -4.24
C GLN A 470 -35.13 -6.17 -2.78
N HIS A 471 -34.26 -5.53 -1.96
CA HIS A 471 -34.41 -4.19 -1.31
C HIS A 471 -33.55 -4.03 -0.02
N TRP A 472 -33.36 -2.75 0.37
CA TRP A 472 -32.33 -2.11 1.21
C TRP A 472 -32.43 -2.27 2.76
N LEU A 473 -31.24 -2.39 3.43
CA LEU A 473 -30.72 -1.90 4.76
C LEU A 473 -31.61 -1.88 6.05
N PRO A 474 -31.07 -1.68 7.28
CA PRO A 474 -29.79 -2.07 7.94
C PRO A 474 -29.97 -2.64 9.38
N THR A 475 -29.02 -3.44 9.91
CA THR A 475 -28.69 -3.51 11.36
C THR A 475 -27.31 -4.16 11.60
N ALA A 476 -26.57 -3.65 12.58
CA ALA A 476 -25.37 -4.23 13.20
C ALA A 476 -25.68 -4.51 14.70
N PRO A 477 -24.81 -5.10 15.56
CA PRO A 477 -23.49 -5.72 15.32
C PRO A 477 -23.30 -7.11 15.98
N GLY A 478 -22.23 -7.81 15.59
CA GLY A 478 -21.55 -8.82 16.42
C GLY A 478 -22.00 -10.27 16.29
N VAL A 479 -21.22 -11.07 15.56
CA VAL A 479 -20.66 -12.38 15.97
C VAL A 479 -19.65 -12.80 14.90
N CYS A 480 -18.46 -13.15 15.37
CA CYS A 480 -17.32 -13.67 14.63
C CYS A 480 -17.72 -14.81 13.68
N SER A 481 -17.64 -14.57 12.37
CA SER A 481 -17.78 -15.60 11.35
C SER A 481 -16.40 -15.90 10.79
N ARG A 482 -15.82 -17.04 11.19
CA ARG A 482 -14.67 -17.64 10.52
C ARG A 482 -15.02 -17.84 9.03
N CYS A 483 -14.55 -16.95 8.17
CA CYS A 483 -14.51 -17.22 6.74
C CYS A 483 -13.41 -18.27 6.49
N VAL A 484 -13.84 -19.50 6.26
CA VAL A 484 -12.97 -20.57 5.75
C VAL A 484 -12.53 -20.16 4.34
N CYS A 485 -11.35 -19.56 4.25
CA CYS A 485 -10.58 -19.48 3.01
C CYS A 485 -10.20 -20.91 2.61
N VAL A 486 -11.03 -21.55 1.78
CA VAL A 486 -10.63 -22.79 1.09
C VAL A 486 -9.73 -22.37 -0.06
N CYS A 487 -8.46 -22.18 0.27
CA CYS A 487 -7.39 -22.21 -0.70
C CYS A 487 -7.34 -23.61 -1.29
N VAL A 488 -7.62 -23.76 -2.60
CA VAL A 488 -7.56 -25.07 -3.29
C VAL A 488 -6.11 -25.65 -3.27
N HIS A 489 -5.11 -24.85 -2.89
CA HIS A 489 -3.74 -25.31 -2.63
C HIS A 489 -3.52 -25.89 -1.21
N CYS A 490 -4.31 -25.51 -0.20
CA CYS A 490 -4.09 -26.01 1.18
C CYS A 490 -4.44 -27.49 1.37
N CYS A 491 -5.40 -28.04 0.61
CA CYS A 491 -5.75 -29.46 0.73
C CYS A 491 -4.69 -30.41 0.12
N VAL A 492 -3.84 -29.93 -0.79
CA VAL A 492 -2.76 -30.75 -1.38
C VAL A 492 -1.59 -30.88 -0.41
N CYS A 493 -1.31 -29.84 0.39
CA CYS A 493 -0.23 -29.86 1.38
C CYS A 493 -0.48 -30.83 2.55
N ALA A 494 -1.74 -31.03 2.97
CA ALA A 494 -2.06 -31.98 4.04
C ALA A 494 -1.77 -33.44 3.66
N LEU A 495 -1.85 -33.80 2.36
CA LEU A 495 -1.55 -35.14 1.86
C LEU A 495 -0.05 -35.33 1.52
N GLY A 496 0.66 -34.26 1.19
CA GLY A 496 2.11 -34.28 0.95
C GLY A 496 2.96 -34.45 2.22
N TRP A 497 2.52 -33.87 3.34
CA TRP A 497 3.23 -33.98 4.63
C TRP A 497 3.19 -35.38 5.24
N LEU A 498 2.16 -36.19 4.94
CA LEU A 498 2.05 -37.57 5.44
C LEU A 498 2.95 -38.57 4.68
N LYS A 499 3.49 -38.22 3.51
CA LYS A 499 4.38 -39.10 2.72
C LYS A 499 5.88 -38.87 2.94
N CYS A 500 6.29 -37.72 3.49
CA CYS A 500 7.72 -37.43 3.76
C CYS A 500 8.23 -37.93 5.12
N ARG A 501 7.38 -38.58 5.93
CA ARG A 501 7.79 -39.14 7.24
C ARG A 501 8.20 -40.61 7.21
N ALA A 502 8.26 -41.24 6.05
CA ALA A 502 8.57 -42.65 5.89
C ALA A 502 9.79 -42.86 4.97
N GLN A 503 10.96 -42.34 5.35
CA GLN A 503 12.28 -42.82 4.89
C GLN A 503 13.40 -42.07 5.62
N ILE A 504 13.74 -42.55 6.83
CA ILE A 504 15.07 -42.34 7.45
C ILE A 504 15.49 -43.73 7.97
N PRO A 505 16.57 -44.35 7.48
CA PRO A 505 17.08 -45.58 8.06
C PRO A 505 17.84 -45.27 9.35
N SER A 506 17.50 -45.99 10.42
CA SER A 506 18.23 -46.01 11.69
C SER A 506 19.59 -46.67 11.52
N MET A 507 20.69 -45.94 11.76
CA MET A 507 21.97 -46.55 12.09
C MET A 507 21.93 -47.00 13.55
N GLY A 508 22.02 -48.32 13.76
CA GLY A 508 22.17 -48.93 15.08
C GLY A 508 23.64 -49.04 15.47
N HIS A 509 23.98 -48.52 16.65
CA HIS A 509 25.19 -48.91 17.38
C HIS A 509 24.79 -49.82 18.54
N HIS A 510 25.30 -51.05 18.53
CA HIS A 510 25.54 -51.87 19.73
C HIS A 510 26.58 -52.96 19.40
N THR A 511 27.85 -52.64 19.55
CA THR A 511 28.86 -53.27 20.43
C THR A 511 30.23 -52.66 20.14
#